data_AF-A0A9X2JPT1-F1
#
_entry.id   AF-A0A9X2JPT1-F1
#
_cell.length_a   1.000
_cell.length_b   1.000
_cell.length_c   1.000
_cell.angle_alpha   90.00
_cell.angle_beta   90.00
_cell.angle_gamma   90.00
#
_symmetry.space_group_name_H-M   'P 1'
#
loop_
_entity.id
_entity.type
_entity.pdbx_description
1 polymer ?
#
loop_
_entity_poly.entity_id
_entity_poly.type
_entity_poly.pdbx_seq_one_letter_code
_entity_poly.pdbx_strand_id
1 'polypeptide(L)'
;MTTSNSLEDLAFHAIRSGRVFARLWHGAGIEAHRVTRPSWTATFNQLEEGQLIKGPDLDGVAVMGDALRRALNIERPGYGDRAMQEDTRYDDLVWEPRLNELRRVAEAYKHFRDCQERYADRLTAEREAARAF
;
A
#
# COMPACT_ATOMS: atom_id res chain seq x y z
N MET A 1 -21.87 21.10 2.92
CA MET A 1 -22.32 19.72 2.68
C MET A 1 -21.09 18.89 2.37
N THR A 2 -20.61 18.08 3.30
CA THR A 2 -19.60 17.06 3.03
C THR A 2 -20.29 15.92 2.29
N THR A 3 -20.19 15.90 0.97
CA THR A 3 -20.57 14.74 0.17
C THR A 3 -19.73 13.56 0.64
N SER A 4 -20.35 12.62 1.37
CA SER A 4 -19.71 11.33 1.64
C SER A 4 -19.37 10.69 0.30
N ASN A 5 -18.11 10.30 0.10
CA ASN A 5 -17.69 9.62 -1.12
C ASN A 5 -18.54 8.35 -1.32
N SER A 6 -18.96 8.10 -2.56
CA SER A 6 -19.69 6.87 -2.86
C SER A 6 -18.79 5.64 -2.68
N LEU A 7 -19.40 4.46 -2.58
CA LEU A 7 -18.63 3.22 -2.55
C LEU A 7 -17.83 3.03 -3.85
N GLU A 8 -18.37 3.46 -5.00
CA GLU A 8 -17.63 3.43 -6.27
C GLU A 8 -16.42 4.36 -6.27
N ASP A 9 -16.55 5.57 -5.72
CA ASP A 9 -15.43 6.51 -5.61
C ASP A 9 -14.30 5.93 -4.75
N LEU A 10 -14.65 5.33 -3.61
CA LEU A 10 -13.67 4.70 -2.73
C LEU A 10 -13.02 3.48 -3.38
N ALA A 11 -13.78 2.66 -4.09
CA ALA A 11 -13.24 1.53 -4.87
C ALA A 11 -12.26 2.03 -5.94
N PHE A 12 -12.61 3.09 -6.66
CA PHE A 12 -11.75 3.72 -7.66
C PHE A 12 -10.43 4.21 -7.03
N HIS A 13 -10.48 4.89 -5.89
CA HIS A 13 -9.28 5.35 -5.19
C HIS A 13 -8.40 4.20 -4.70
N ALA A 14 -9.00 3.13 -4.18
CA ALA A 14 -8.28 1.93 -3.75
C ALA A 14 -7.58 1.22 -4.93
N ILE A 15 -8.27 1.08 -6.07
CA ILE A 15 -7.71 0.50 -7.30
C ILE A 15 -6.57 1.38 -7.84
N ARG A 16 -6.80 2.69 -7.96
CA ARG A 16 -5.81 3.63 -8.50
C ARG A 16 -4.55 3.68 -7.65
N SER A 17 -4.68 3.77 -6.33
CA SER A 17 -3.54 3.79 -5.41
C SER A 17 -2.78 2.46 -5.42
N GLY A 18 -3.47 1.33 -5.54
CA GLY A 18 -2.85 0.01 -5.70
C GLY A 18 -1.96 -0.09 -6.93
N ARG A 19 -2.44 0.40 -8.09
CA ARG A 19 -1.65 0.46 -9.33
C ARG A 19 -0.42 1.35 -9.21
N VAL A 20 -0.55 2.50 -8.53
CA VAL A 20 0.58 3.40 -8.29
C VAL A 20 1.62 2.73 -7.42
N PHE A 21 1.20 2.07 -6.34
CA PHE A 21 2.08 1.31 -5.47
C PHE A 21 2.81 0.19 -6.24
N ALA A 22 2.11 -0.63 -7.01
CA ALA A 22 2.71 -1.72 -7.79
C ALA A 22 3.75 -1.20 -8.80
N ARG A 23 3.46 -0.10 -9.50
CA ARG A 23 4.41 0.50 -10.44
C ARG A 23 5.68 1.00 -9.76
N LEU A 24 5.55 1.68 -8.63
CA LEU A 24 6.69 2.18 -7.86
C LEU A 24 7.50 1.02 -7.26
N TRP A 25 6.82 -0.02 -6.77
CA TRP A 25 7.45 -1.24 -6.29
C TRP A 25 8.32 -1.90 -7.36
N HIS A 26 7.76 -2.08 -8.56
CA HIS A 26 8.47 -2.66 -9.70
C HIS A 26 9.66 -1.79 -10.13
N GLY A 27 9.43 -0.47 -10.26
CA GLY A 27 10.49 0.48 -10.64
C GLY A 27 11.65 0.52 -9.65
N ALA A 28 11.38 0.37 -8.36
CA ALA A 28 12.40 0.34 -7.32
C ALA A 28 13.20 -0.98 -7.28
N GLY A 29 12.91 -1.96 -8.14
CA GLY A 29 13.66 -3.22 -8.19
C GLY A 29 13.76 -3.87 -6.81
N ILE A 30 12.69 -3.81 -6.00
CA ILE A 30 12.65 -4.45 -4.68
C ILE A 30 12.61 -5.95 -4.95
N GLU A 31 13.80 -6.52 -5.06
CA GLU A 31 14.00 -7.92 -5.32
C GLU A 31 13.43 -8.73 -4.16
N ALA A 32 12.36 -9.47 -4.43
CA ALA A 32 11.71 -10.41 -3.50
C ALA A 32 12.59 -11.62 -3.14
N HIS A 33 13.92 -11.51 -3.30
CA HIS A 33 14.89 -12.60 -3.22
C HIS A 33 15.11 -13.10 -1.78
N ARG A 34 14.37 -12.54 -0.80
CA ARG A 34 14.30 -13.03 0.58
C ARG A 34 12.87 -13.25 1.08
N VAL A 35 11.88 -13.23 0.19
CA VAL A 35 10.48 -13.52 0.52
C VAL A 35 10.08 -14.82 -0.16
N THR A 36 10.42 -15.94 0.48
CA THR A 36 9.95 -17.28 0.10
C THR A 36 8.45 -17.41 0.34
N ARG A 37 7.60 -16.79 -0.50
CA ARG A 37 6.17 -17.13 -0.60
C ARG A 37 5.61 -16.85 -2.01
N PRO A 38 4.88 -17.80 -2.62
CA PRO A 38 4.10 -17.58 -3.84
C PRO A 38 2.99 -16.51 -3.71
N SER A 39 2.62 -16.12 -2.48
CA SER A 39 1.41 -15.33 -2.22
C SER A 39 1.49 -13.86 -2.63
N TRP A 40 2.67 -13.23 -2.60
CA TRP A 40 2.76 -11.80 -2.93
C TRP A 40 2.75 -11.52 -4.43
N THR A 41 3.18 -12.47 -5.28
CA THR A 41 3.17 -12.31 -6.74
C THR A 41 1.75 -12.23 -7.29
N ALA A 42 0.84 -13.06 -6.78
CA ALA A 42 -0.58 -12.99 -7.14
C ALA A 42 -1.19 -11.64 -6.75
N THR A 43 -0.94 -11.17 -5.52
CA THR A 43 -1.37 -9.85 -5.05
C THR A 43 -0.78 -8.72 -5.90
N PHE A 44 0.50 -8.81 -6.27
CA PHE A 44 1.14 -7.82 -7.13
C PHE A 44 0.47 -7.73 -8.50
N ASN A 45 0.19 -8.86 -9.14
CA ASN A 45 -0.48 -8.89 -10.45
C ASN A 45 -1.88 -8.29 -10.37
N GLN A 46 -2.64 -8.62 -9.31
CA GLN A 46 -3.96 -8.00 -9.06
C GLN A 46 -3.86 -6.47 -8.94
N LEU A 47 -2.86 -5.97 -8.20
CA LEU A 47 -2.63 -4.53 -8.06
C LEU A 47 -2.30 -3.88 -9.39
N GLU A 48 -1.45 -4.49 -10.24
CA GLU A 48 -1.12 -3.95 -11.56
C GLU A 48 -2.32 -3.91 -12.51
N GLU A 49 -3.10 -4.99 -12.54
CA GLU A 49 -4.30 -5.14 -13.35
C GLU A 49 -5.45 -4.24 -12.89
N GLY A 50 -5.34 -3.66 -11.69
CA GLY A 50 -6.37 -2.79 -11.12
C GLY A 50 -7.55 -3.57 -10.56
N GLN A 51 -7.30 -4.79 -10.09
CA GLN A 51 -8.29 -5.57 -9.36
C GLN A 51 -8.39 -5.07 -7.91
N LEU A 52 -9.59 -5.18 -7.35
CA LEU A 52 -9.82 -4.83 -5.96
C LEU A 52 -9.33 -5.97 -5.05
N ILE A 53 -8.38 -5.66 -4.18
CA ILE A 53 -7.77 -6.61 -3.23
C ILE A 53 -8.81 -7.02 -2.18
N LYS A 54 -8.92 -8.33 -1.92
CA LYS A 54 -9.86 -8.91 -0.94
C LYS A 54 -9.10 -9.62 0.18
N GLY A 55 -9.82 -10.01 1.24
CA GLY A 55 -9.26 -10.54 2.51
C GLY A 55 -7.93 -11.30 2.43
N PRO A 56 -7.84 -12.45 1.75
CA PRO A 56 -6.59 -13.24 1.67
C PRO A 56 -5.41 -12.52 1.00
N ASP A 57 -5.70 -11.59 0.08
CA ASP A 57 -4.68 -10.82 -0.63
C ASP A 57 -4.12 -9.67 0.23
N LEU A 58 -4.80 -9.30 1.33
CA LEU A 58 -4.29 -8.32 2.30
C LEU A 58 -3.05 -8.82 3.04
N ASP A 59 -2.92 -10.14 3.25
CA ASP A 59 -1.72 -10.75 3.81
C ASP A 59 -0.53 -10.59 2.85
N GLY A 60 -0.77 -10.71 1.54
CA GLY A 60 0.23 -10.44 0.51
C GLY A 60 0.70 -8.99 0.54
N VAL A 61 -0.24 -8.05 0.67
CA VAL A 61 0.06 -6.62 0.82
C VAL A 61 0.89 -6.35 2.08
N ALA A 62 0.55 -6.95 3.21
CA ALA A 62 1.29 -6.80 4.47
C ALA A 62 2.73 -7.32 4.34
N VAL A 63 2.92 -8.47 3.68
CA VAL A 63 4.25 -9.03 3.38
C VAL A 63 5.08 -8.08 2.51
N MET A 64 4.47 -7.42 1.52
CA MET A 64 5.15 -6.40 0.72
C MET A 64 5.58 -5.20 1.59
N GLY A 65 4.69 -4.70 2.45
CA GLY A 65 5.02 -3.63 3.41
C GLY A 65 6.20 -3.98 4.30
N ASP A 66 6.23 -5.22 4.81
CA ASP A 66 7.33 -5.72 5.64
C ASP A 66 8.66 -5.85 4.89
N ALA A 67 8.62 -6.28 3.63
CA ALA A 67 9.80 -6.32 2.78
C ALA A 67 10.34 -4.91 2.50
N LEU A 68 9.46 -3.94 2.30
CA LEU A 68 9.84 -2.53 2.13
C LEU A 68 10.46 -1.92 3.39
N ARG A 69 9.89 -2.23 4.57
CA ARG A 69 10.47 -1.82 5.87
C ARG A 69 11.90 -2.33 6.02
N ARG A 70 12.14 -3.60 5.69
CA ARG A 70 13.47 -4.20 5.71
C ARG A 70 14.42 -3.57 4.70
N ALA A 71 13.95 -3.31 3.47
CA ALA A 71 14.77 -2.66 2.44
C ALA A 71 15.21 -1.25 2.88
N LEU A 72 14.31 -0.45 3.45
CA LEU A 72 14.63 0.86 4.00
C LEU A 72 15.64 0.78 5.15
N ASN A 73 15.49 -0.19 6.05
CA ASN A 73 16.42 -0.39 7.16
C ASN A 73 17.81 -0.89 6.74
N ILE A 74 17.94 -1.51 5.57
CA ILE A 74 19.23 -1.88 4.98
C ILE A 74 19.97 -0.62 4.51
N GLU A 75 19.26 0.32 3.86
CA GLU A 75 19.83 1.58 3.41
C GLU A 75 20.17 2.51 4.58
N ARG A 76 19.27 2.61 5.58
CA ARG A 76 19.47 3.39 6.78
C ARG A 76 18.82 2.72 8.00
N PRO A 77 19.60 2.22 8.96
CA PRO A 77 19.07 1.55 10.15
C PRO A 77 18.02 2.40 10.90
N GLY A 78 16.88 1.80 11.22
CA GLY A 78 15.76 2.44 11.93
C GLY A 78 14.86 3.33 11.06
N TYR A 79 15.30 3.69 9.85
CA TYR A 79 14.51 4.55 8.97
C TYR A 79 13.26 3.86 8.44
N GLY A 80 13.33 2.57 8.12
CA GLY A 80 12.19 1.80 7.65
C GLY A 80 11.08 1.70 8.69
N ASP A 81 11.44 1.52 9.96
CA ASP A 81 10.45 1.50 11.05
C ASP A 81 9.76 2.86 11.20
N ARG A 82 10.52 3.95 11.14
CA ARG A 82 9.98 5.33 11.15
C ARG A 82 9.07 5.60 9.94
N ALA A 83 9.53 5.25 8.74
CA ALA A 83 8.81 5.50 7.50
C ALA A 83 7.46 4.77 7.41
N MET A 84 7.31 3.64 8.11
CA MET A 84 6.04 2.91 8.20
C MET A 84 5.03 3.55 9.17
N GLN A 85 5.51 4.38 10.11
CA GLN A 85 4.68 4.98 11.16
C GLN A 85 4.38 6.46 10.92
N GLU A 86 5.35 7.19 10.36
CA GLU A 86 5.29 8.64 10.17
C GLU A 86 5.15 8.99 8.69
N ASP A 87 4.61 10.17 8.39
CA ASP A 87 4.69 10.77 7.06
C ASP A 87 6.12 11.28 6.80
N THR A 88 6.78 10.69 5.82
CA THR A 88 8.16 11.03 5.44
C THR A 88 8.22 11.76 4.10
N ARG A 89 7.09 12.22 3.55
CA ARG A 89 7.02 12.85 2.21
C ARG A 89 7.98 14.03 2.00
N TYR A 90 8.30 14.72 3.09
CA TYR A 90 9.10 15.94 3.10
C TYR A 90 10.53 15.76 3.62
N ASP A 91 10.96 14.52 3.88
CA ASP A 91 12.35 14.26 4.27
C ASP A 91 13.31 14.71 3.16
N ASP A 92 14.37 15.43 3.55
CA ASP A 92 15.46 15.79 2.65
C ASP A 92 16.42 14.60 2.48
N LEU A 93 16.23 13.88 1.36
CA LEU A 93 17.04 12.74 0.96
C LEU A 93 17.69 12.97 -0.42
N VAL A 94 17.99 14.22 -0.77
CA VAL A 94 18.57 14.57 -2.08
C VAL A 94 19.88 13.82 -2.35
N TRP A 95 20.65 13.54 -1.30
CA TRP A 95 21.94 12.85 -1.38
C TRP A 95 21.85 11.32 -1.26
N GLU A 96 20.64 10.78 -1.03
CA GLU A 96 20.40 9.35 -0.82
C GLU A 96 19.33 8.86 -1.80
N PRO A 97 19.65 8.78 -3.09
CA PRO A 97 18.68 8.53 -4.14
C PRO A 97 17.94 7.19 -3.95
N ARG A 98 18.65 6.15 -3.49
CA ARG A 98 18.05 4.84 -3.21
C ARG A 98 17.08 4.88 -2.04
N LEU A 99 17.48 5.51 -0.92
CA LEU A 99 16.60 5.68 0.24
C LEU A 99 15.36 6.51 -0.12
N ASN A 100 15.53 7.57 -0.91
CA ASN A 100 14.43 8.41 -1.38
C ASN A 100 13.46 7.65 -2.32
N GLU A 101 13.98 6.79 -3.18
CA GLU A 101 13.17 5.92 -4.02
C GLU A 101 12.32 4.96 -3.18
N LEU A 102 12.93 4.20 -2.28
CA LEU A 102 12.23 3.28 -1.39
C LEU A 102 11.22 4.01 -0.49
N ARG A 103 11.56 5.20 0.00
CA ARG A 103 10.65 6.05 0.77
C ARG A 103 9.40 6.41 -0.03
N ARG A 104 9.53 6.76 -1.31
CA ARG A 104 8.38 7.02 -2.19
C ARG A 104 7.49 5.78 -2.35
N VAL A 105 8.10 4.59 -2.45
CA VAL A 105 7.33 3.33 -2.45
C VAL A 105 6.57 3.18 -1.12
N ALA A 106 7.16 3.54 0.02
CA ALA A 106 6.54 3.40 1.33
C ALA A 106 5.36 4.36 1.52
N GLU A 107 5.49 5.60 1.04
CA GLU A 107 4.37 6.55 1.02
C GLU A 107 3.23 6.07 0.11
N ALA A 108 3.54 5.49 -1.05
CA ALA A 108 2.53 4.91 -1.93
C ALA A 108 1.83 3.69 -1.29
N TYR A 109 2.59 2.84 -0.59
CA TYR A 109 2.06 1.71 0.17
C TYR A 109 1.08 2.17 1.26
N LYS A 110 1.47 3.15 2.09
CA LYS A 110 0.60 3.69 3.15
C LYS A 110 -0.66 4.32 2.58
N HIS A 111 -0.54 5.09 1.50
CA HIS A 111 -1.69 5.70 0.86
C HIS A 111 -2.66 4.65 0.28
N PHE A 112 -2.13 3.58 -0.32
CA PHE A 112 -2.94 2.46 -0.78
C PHE A 112 -3.68 1.76 0.38
N ARG A 113 -3.00 1.51 1.51
CA ARG A 113 -3.61 0.94 2.71
C ARG A 113 -4.76 1.78 3.26
N ASP A 114 -4.56 3.09 3.39
CA ASP A 114 -5.61 4.02 3.82
C ASP A 114 -6.83 4.01 2.88
N CYS A 115 -6.60 3.99 1.55
CA CYS A 115 -7.69 3.89 0.58
C CYS A 115 -8.47 2.57 0.68
N GLN A 116 -7.76 1.45 0.86
CA GLN A 116 -8.36 0.13 1.06
C GLN A 116 -9.19 0.06 2.34
N GLU A 117 -8.67 0.59 3.44
CA GLU A 117 -9.36 0.63 4.73
C GLU A 117 -10.65 1.45 4.65
N ARG A 118 -10.60 2.66 4.08
CA ARG A 118 -11.80 3.48 3.87
C ARG A 118 -12.87 2.78 3.03
N TYR A 119 -12.46 2.06 1.98
CA TYR A 119 -13.38 1.28 1.16
C TYR A 119 -14.02 0.14 1.98
N ALA A 120 -13.22 -0.62 2.73
CA ALA A 120 -13.70 -1.71 3.56
C ALA A 120 -14.64 -1.24 4.68
N ASP A 121 -14.33 -0.11 5.31
CA ASP A 121 -15.16 0.52 6.36
C ASP A 121 -16.50 0.95 5.79
N ARG A 122 -16.50 1.61 4.61
CA ARG A 122 -17.75 2.02 3.95
C ARG A 122 -18.62 0.83 3.57
N LEU A 123 -18.02 -0.22 3.00
CA LEU A 123 -18.71 -1.46 2.65
C LEU A 123 -19.32 -2.14 3.88
N THR A 124 -18.61 -2.13 5.01
CA THR A 124 -19.09 -2.70 6.27
C THR A 124 -20.24 -1.86 6.83
N ALA A 125 -20.11 -0.53 6.82
CA ALA A 125 -21.16 0.38 7.27
C ALA A 125 -22.47 0.21 6.46
N GLU A 126 -22.39 0.04 5.14
CA GLU A 126 -23.58 -0.23 4.31
C GLU A 126 -24.25 -1.55 4.64
N ARG A 127 -23.46 -2.60 4.88
CA ARG A 127 -23.97 -3.93 5.26
C ARG A 127 -24.67 -3.90 6.61
N GLU A 128 -24.10 -3.22 7.59
CA GLU A 128 -24.70 -3.10 8.93
C GLU A 128 -25.95 -2.22 8.89
N ALA A 129 -25.94 -1.12 8.13
CA ALA A 129 -27.14 -0.32 7.91
C ALA A 129 -28.27 -1.16 7.29
N ALA A 130 -27.97 -1.97 6.27
CA ALA A 130 -28.95 -2.85 5.63
C ALA A 130 -29.47 -3.99 6.52
N ARG A 131 -28.80 -4.30 7.64
CA ARG A 131 -29.25 -5.28 8.64
C ARG A 131 -30.10 -4.66 9.75
N ALA A 132 -29.94 -3.36 9.98
CA ALA A 132 -30.64 -2.62 11.02
C ALA A 132 -32.04 -2.15 10.59
N PHE A 133 -32.35 -2.22 9.29
CA PHE A 133 -33.64 -1.89 8.68
C PHE A 133 -34.21 -3.09 7.93
#